data_AF-A0A167EEI0-F1
#
_entry.id   AF-A0A167EEI0-F1
#
_cell.length_a   1.000
_cell.length_b   1.000
_cell.length_c   1.000
_cell.angle_alpha   90.00
_cell.angle_beta   90.00
_cell.angle_gamma   90.00
#
_symmetry.space_group_name_H-M   'P 1'
#
loop_
_entity.id
_entity.type
_entity.pdbx_description
1 polymer ?
#
loop_
_entity_poly.entity_id
_entity_poly.type
_entity_poly.pdbx_seq_one_letter_code
_entity_poly.pdbx_strand_id
1 'polypeptide(L)'
;MVQYTEHKINLALNGQSVKKAAYEYGILRTTLQLRLYSSQQRAAAFADLQRLSVSQEAKYNIDETGILKGKGSNRLVLGRAETKSVRKKQPGSRAWVSIIKCISAKGIPLYPLVIYKGKTV
;
A
#
# COMPACT_ATOMS: atom_id res chain seq x y z
N MET A 1 -13.42 15.78 17.54
CA MET A 1 -13.38 16.33 16.17
C MET A 1 -14.69 17.06 15.95
N VAL A 2 -14.67 18.38 15.72
CA VAL A 2 -15.92 19.14 15.48
C VAL A 2 -16.49 18.70 14.14
N GLN A 3 -17.71 18.17 14.15
CA GLN A 3 -18.43 17.73 12.95
C GLN A 3 -19.30 18.88 12.47
N TYR A 4 -19.10 19.33 11.23
CA TYR A 4 -19.93 20.35 10.60
C TYR A 4 -20.99 19.67 9.72
N THR A 5 -22.22 20.13 9.77
CA THR A 5 -23.29 19.64 8.90
C THR A 5 -23.10 20.18 7.48
N GLU A 6 -23.30 19.36 6.44
CA GLU A 6 -23.20 19.78 5.03
C GLU A 6 -24.05 21.02 4.70
N HIS A 7 -25.23 21.14 5.33
CA HIS A 7 -26.07 22.33 5.23
C HIS A 7 -25.35 23.62 5.64
N LYS A 8 -24.60 23.59 6.75
CA LYS A 8 -23.85 24.76 7.25
C LYS A 8 -22.70 25.13 6.33
N ILE A 9 -22.02 24.12 5.77
CA ILE A 9 -20.91 24.34 4.82
C ILE A 9 -21.43 24.98 3.54
N ASN A 10 -22.52 24.47 2.97
CA ASN A 10 -23.09 25.00 1.74
C ASN A 10 -23.63 26.43 1.94
N LEU A 11 -24.27 26.69 3.07
CA LEU A 11 -24.74 28.03 3.43
C LEU A 11 -23.59 29.03 3.57
N ALA A 12 -22.48 28.62 4.18
CA ALA A 12 -21.29 29.44 4.36
C ALA A 12 -20.57 29.78 3.03
N LEU A 13 -20.79 28.98 1.97
CA LEU A 13 -20.19 29.16 0.64
C LEU A 13 -21.07 29.99 -0.32
N ASN A 14 -22.29 30.37 0.07
CA ASN A 14 -23.24 31.11 -0.76
C ASN A 14 -22.90 32.61 -0.86
N GLY A 15 -21.81 32.95 -1.54
CA GLY A 15 -21.49 34.32 -1.94
C GLY A 15 -20.72 35.17 -0.92
N GLN A 16 -20.25 34.58 0.18
CA GLN A 16 -19.36 35.25 1.13
C GLN A 16 -17.89 34.88 0.88
N SER A 17 -16.95 35.76 1.28
CA SER A 17 -15.52 35.41 1.27
C SER A 17 -15.21 34.32 2.29
N VAL A 18 -14.31 33.39 1.95
CA VAL A 18 -13.91 32.25 2.82
C VAL A 18 -13.49 32.70 4.22
N LYS A 19 -12.82 33.85 4.32
CA LYS A 19 -12.37 34.40 5.61
C LYS A 19 -13.56 34.84 6.48
N LYS A 20 -14.55 35.49 5.88
CA LYS A 20 -15.78 35.93 6.56
C LYS A 20 -16.62 34.73 7.00
N ALA A 21 -16.86 33.80 6.08
CA ALA A 21 -17.60 32.58 6.32
C ALA A 21 -17.00 31.72 7.45
N ALA A 22 -15.66 31.61 7.51
CA ALA A 22 -14.99 30.89 8.59
C ALA A 22 -15.21 31.51 9.97
N TYR A 23 -15.18 32.84 10.05
CA TYR A 23 -15.42 33.57 11.30
C TYR A 23 -16.88 33.47 11.75
N GLU A 24 -17.82 33.64 10.82
CA GLU A 24 -19.26 33.68 11.09
C GLU A 24 -19.84 32.30 11.47
N TYR A 25 -19.42 31.25 10.76
CA TYR A 25 -19.94 29.89 10.95
C TYR A 25 -19.06 29.02 11.86
N GLY A 26 -17.92 29.55 12.33
CA GLY A 26 -16.96 28.80 13.14
C GLY A 26 -16.32 27.61 12.41
N ILE A 27 -16.33 27.62 11.07
CA ILE A 27 -15.78 26.56 10.23
C ILE A 27 -14.33 26.91 9.89
N LEU A 28 -13.43 25.94 9.97
CA LEU A 28 -12.03 26.15 9.64
C LEU A 28 -11.87 26.63 8.19
N ARG A 29 -11.08 27.69 7.95
CA ARG A 29 -10.85 28.24 6.60
C ARG A 29 -10.39 27.19 5.61
N THR A 30 -9.53 26.27 6.04
CA THR A 30 -9.03 25.17 5.20
C THR A 30 -10.15 24.24 4.76
N THR A 31 -11.15 23.96 5.60
CA THR A 31 -12.32 23.14 5.25
C THR A 31 -13.14 23.79 4.14
N LEU A 32 -13.44 25.09 4.26
CA LEU A 32 -14.17 25.84 3.23
C LEU A 32 -13.35 25.95 1.94
N GLN A 33 -12.04 26.16 2.04
CA GLN A 33 -11.13 26.27 0.90
C GLN A 33 -10.99 24.95 0.12
N LEU A 34 -10.87 23.81 0.82
CA LEU A 34 -10.85 22.48 0.21
C LEU A 34 -12.14 22.19 -0.57
N ARG A 35 -13.28 22.68 -0.06
CA ARG A 35 -14.60 22.54 -0.71
C ARG A 35 -14.74 23.44 -1.94
N LEU A 36 -14.28 24.70 -1.85
CA LEU A 36 -14.37 25.71 -2.92
C LEU A 36 -13.50 25.36 -4.14
N TYR A 37 -12.29 24.85 -3.89
CA TYR A 37 -11.36 24.49 -4.95
C TYR A 37 -11.50 23.02 -5.39
N SER A 38 -12.62 22.38 -5.06
CA SER A 38 -12.95 21.01 -5.46
C SER A 38 -11.79 20.04 -5.25
N SER A 39 -11.26 19.97 -4.03
CA SER A 39 -10.44 18.83 -3.63
C SER A 39 -11.35 17.61 -3.52
N GLN A 40 -11.69 17.01 -4.66
CA GLN A 40 -12.34 15.71 -4.68
C GLN A 40 -11.42 14.73 -3.97
N GLN A 41 -11.98 13.93 -3.07
CA GLN A 41 -11.19 12.89 -2.40
C GLN A 41 -10.51 12.04 -3.47
N ARG A 42 -9.21 11.75 -3.31
CA ARG A 42 -8.43 10.99 -4.28
C ARG A 42 -9.16 9.70 -4.71
N ALA A 43 -9.82 9.00 -3.80
CA ALA A 43 -10.62 7.82 -4.16
C ALA A 43 -11.73 8.12 -5.18
N ALA A 44 -12.45 9.24 -5.04
CA ALA A 44 -13.52 9.65 -5.94
C ALA A 44 -12.98 10.23 -7.28
N ALA A 45 -11.88 10.96 -7.25
CA ALA A 45 -11.26 11.51 -8.47
C ALA A 45 -10.65 10.42 -9.38
N PHE A 46 -10.25 9.29 -8.79
CA PHE A 46 -9.69 8.14 -9.51
C PHE A 46 -10.72 7.01 -9.72
N ALA A 47 -11.98 7.19 -9.31
CA ALA A 47 -13.03 6.19 -9.45
C ALA A 47 -13.28 5.82 -10.91
N ASP A 48 -13.34 6.82 -11.81
CA ASP A 48 -13.56 6.60 -13.25
C ASP A 48 -12.32 5.98 -13.95
N LEU A 49 -11.15 6.04 -13.32
CA LEU A 49 -9.93 5.38 -13.78
C LEU A 49 -9.88 3.91 -13.35
N GLN A 50 -10.75 3.49 -12.43
CA GLN A 50 -10.89 2.11 -11.99
C GLN A 50 -11.67 1.32 -13.05
N ARG A 51 -10.94 0.79 -14.03
CA ARG A 51 -11.48 0.02 -15.17
C ARG A 51 -12.12 -1.33 -14.82
N LEU A 52 -12.13 -1.71 -13.54
CA LEU A 52 -12.61 -3.01 -13.09
C LEU A 52 -14.05 -2.89 -12.61
N SER A 53 -14.91 -3.78 -13.08
CA SER A 53 -16.25 -3.96 -12.50
C SER A 53 -16.17 -4.38 -11.04
N VAL A 54 -17.25 -4.16 -10.27
CA VAL A 54 -17.37 -4.59 -8.86
C VAL A 54 -17.02 -6.07 -8.68
N SER A 55 -17.42 -6.92 -9.63
CA SER A 55 -17.08 -8.35 -9.64
C SER A 55 -15.58 -8.59 -9.82
N GLN A 56 -14.90 -7.83 -10.68
CA GLN A 56 -13.46 -7.94 -10.91
C GLN A 56 -12.65 -7.41 -9.74
N GLU A 57 -13.11 -6.35 -9.09
CA GLU A 57 -12.50 -5.81 -7.89
C GLU A 57 -12.50 -6.78 -6.70
N ALA A 58 -13.54 -7.61 -6.60
CA ALA A 58 -13.67 -8.64 -5.58
C ALA A 58 -12.79 -9.87 -5.83
N LYS A 59 -12.15 -9.98 -7.00
CA LYS A 59 -11.28 -11.11 -7.34
C LYS A 59 -9.92 -10.97 -6.66
N TYR A 60 -9.44 -12.11 -6.21
CA TYR A 60 -8.08 -12.29 -5.72
C TYR A 60 -7.29 -13.14 -6.71
N ASN A 61 -6.05 -12.73 -6.97
CA ASN A 61 -5.10 -13.54 -7.68
C ASN A 61 -4.17 -14.25 -6.69
N ILE A 62 -3.89 -15.53 -6.93
CA ILE A 62 -3.01 -16.36 -6.12
C ILE A 62 -1.83 -16.80 -6.98
N ASP A 63 -0.63 -16.76 -6.41
CA ASP A 63 0.59 -17.26 -7.05
C ASP A 63 1.49 -17.91 -6.00
N GLU A 64 2.28 -18.89 -6.43
CA GLU A 64 3.28 -19.55 -5.61
C GLU A 64 4.68 -19.09 -6.00
N THR A 65 5.49 -18.70 -5.01
CA THR A 65 6.89 -18.39 -5.23
C THR A 65 7.78 -19.24 -4.34
N GLY A 66 8.77 -19.90 -4.96
CA GLY A 66 9.76 -20.70 -4.28
C GLY A 66 11.01 -19.89 -3.94
N ILE A 67 11.45 -19.96 -2.69
CA ILE A 67 12.75 -19.43 -2.26
C ILE A 67 13.64 -20.60 -1.87
N LEU A 68 14.86 -20.61 -2.41
CA LEU A 68 15.87 -21.59 -2.04
C LEU A 68 16.59 -21.13 -0.76
N LYS A 69 16.49 -21.92 0.31
CA LYS A 69 17.22 -21.64 1.55
C LYS A 69 18.73 -21.63 1.29
N GLY A 70 19.42 -20.62 1.82
CA GLY A 70 20.87 -20.47 1.68
C GLY A 70 21.34 -19.97 0.32
N LYS A 71 20.43 -19.62 -0.61
CA LYS A 71 20.81 -18.99 -1.89
C LYS A 71 21.25 -17.55 -1.66
N GLY A 72 22.53 -17.28 -1.88
CA GLY A 72 23.07 -15.92 -1.86
C GLY A 72 24.28 -15.83 -2.77
N SER A 73 24.39 -14.74 -3.52
CA SER A 73 25.60 -14.44 -4.27
C SER A 73 26.71 -14.00 -3.33
N ASN A 74 27.95 -14.39 -3.64
CA ASN A 74 29.11 -13.75 -3.03
C ASN A 74 29.16 -12.32 -3.56
N ARG A 75 29.15 -11.33 -2.66
CA ARG A 75 29.40 -9.93 -3.01
C ARG A 75 30.91 -9.66 -2.92
N LEU A 76 31.36 -8.61 -3.60
CA LEU A 76 32.72 -8.11 -3.43
C LEU A 76 32.88 -7.57 -2.00
N VAL A 77 33.99 -7.91 -1.35
CA VAL A 77 34.32 -7.46 0.00
C VAL A 77 35.75 -6.94 -0.02
N LEU A 78 35.98 -5.76 0.58
CA LEU A 78 37.33 -5.21 0.74
C LEU A 78 37.97 -5.84 1.99
N GLY A 79 39.04 -6.60 1.80
CA GLY A 79 39.77 -7.29 2.87
C GLY A 79 41.20 -6.76 3.03
N ARG A 80 41.88 -7.16 4.10
CA ARG A 80 43.32 -6.91 4.26
C ARG A 80 44.12 -7.66 3.21
N ALA A 81 45.26 -7.11 2.78
CA ALA A 81 46.12 -7.72 1.78
C ALA A 81 46.60 -9.13 2.19
N GLU A 82 46.76 -9.41 3.49
CA GLU A 82 47.18 -10.74 3.97
C GLU A 82 46.05 -11.79 3.99
N THR A 83 44.81 -11.42 3.65
CA THR A 83 43.66 -12.33 3.70
C THR A 83 43.70 -13.32 2.53
N LYS A 84 44.30 -14.49 2.74
CA LYS A 84 44.53 -15.50 1.68
C LYS A 84 43.30 -16.30 1.25
N SER A 85 42.20 -16.28 2.01
CA SER A 85 40.97 -16.97 1.63
C SER A 85 39.72 -16.33 2.22
N VAL A 86 38.63 -16.41 1.46
CA VAL A 86 37.29 -15.99 1.91
C VAL A 86 36.44 -17.25 2.04
N ARG A 87 35.72 -17.37 3.16
CA ARG A 87 34.69 -18.41 3.32
C ARG A 87 33.64 -18.20 2.24
N LYS A 88 33.62 -19.08 1.24
CA LYS A 88 32.47 -19.19 0.33
C LYS A 88 31.25 -19.51 1.21
N LYS A 89 30.09 -18.89 0.93
CA LYS A 89 28.82 -19.36 1.49
C LYS A 89 28.61 -20.81 1.05
N GLN A 90 29.06 -21.78 1.85
CA GLN A 90 28.80 -23.17 1.58
C GLN A 90 27.32 -23.47 1.83
N PRO A 91 26.70 -24.32 0.99
CA PRO A 91 25.27 -24.48 0.97
C PRO A 91 24.88 -25.34 2.18
N GLY A 92 24.24 -24.73 3.17
CA GLY A 92 23.41 -25.51 4.09
C GLY A 92 22.28 -26.23 3.33
N SER A 93 21.34 -26.82 4.05
CA SER A 93 20.13 -27.44 3.48
C SER A 93 19.54 -26.59 2.34
N ARG A 94 19.59 -27.13 1.11
CA ARG A 94 19.01 -26.56 -0.12
C ARG A 94 17.51 -26.83 -0.19
N ALA A 95 16.83 -26.71 0.95
CA ALA A 95 15.40 -26.88 1.02
C ALA A 95 14.71 -25.73 0.28
N TRP A 96 13.74 -26.09 -0.56
CA TRP A 96 12.82 -25.14 -1.15
C TRP A 96 11.76 -24.79 -0.10
N VAL A 97 11.53 -23.49 0.07
CA VAL A 97 10.40 -22.96 0.83
C VAL A 97 9.44 -22.36 -0.17
N SER A 98 8.21 -22.85 -0.18
CA SER A 98 7.15 -22.29 -1.01
C SER A 98 6.37 -21.24 -0.22
N ILE A 99 6.09 -20.11 -0.86
CA ILE A 99 5.28 -19.03 -0.31
C ILE A 99 4.08 -18.85 -1.23
N ILE A 100 2.89 -19.10 -0.71
CA ILE A 100 1.65 -18.78 -1.39
C ILE A 100 1.30 -17.34 -1.05
N LYS A 101 1.26 -16.48 -2.08
CA LYS A 101 0.89 -15.07 -1.97
C LYS A 101 -0.44 -14.83 -2.67
N CYS A 102 -1.23 -13.92 -2.13
CA CYS A 102 -2.55 -13.60 -2.64
C CYS A 102 -2.80 -12.09 -2.54
N ILE A 103 -3.29 -11.49 -3.63
CA ILE A 103 -3.57 -10.04 -3.70
C ILE A 103 -4.88 -9.78 -4.45
N SER A 104 -5.70 -8.87 -3.93
CA SER A 104 -6.92 -8.43 -4.61
C SER A 104 -6.61 -7.48 -5.76
N ALA A 105 -7.58 -7.30 -6.67
CA ALA A 105 -7.47 -6.28 -7.71
C ALA A 105 -7.42 -4.84 -7.17
N LYS A 106 -7.77 -4.63 -5.88
CA LYS A 106 -7.61 -3.36 -5.15
C LYS A 106 -6.23 -3.20 -4.53
N GLY A 107 -5.33 -4.18 -4.68
CA GLY A 107 -4.00 -4.18 -4.08
C GLY A 107 -3.98 -4.57 -2.59
N ILE A 108 -5.05 -5.18 -2.07
CA ILE A 108 -5.11 -5.65 -0.68
C ILE A 108 -4.51 -7.06 -0.61
N PRO A 109 -3.39 -7.28 0.11
CA PRO A 109 -2.80 -8.60 0.25
C PRO A 109 -3.51 -9.42 1.35
N LEU A 110 -3.49 -10.75 1.20
CA LEU A 110 -3.77 -11.68 2.31
C LEU A 110 -2.47 -12.12 2.99
N TYR A 111 -2.59 -12.63 4.22
CA TYR A 111 -1.45 -13.23 4.91
C TYR A 111 -0.89 -14.41 4.09
N PRO A 112 0.44 -14.44 3.84
CA PRO A 112 1.04 -15.50 3.04
C PRO A 112 1.10 -16.81 3.81
N LEU A 113 0.91 -17.93 3.10
CA LEU A 113 1.15 -19.28 3.64
C LEU A 113 2.57 -19.71 3.28
N VAL A 114 3.35 -20.13 4.29
CA VAL A 114 4.73 -20.59 4.11
C VAL A 114 4.79 -22.10 4.33
N ILE A 115 5.27 -22.83 3.32
CA ILE A 115 5.39 -24.29 3.34
C ILE A 115 6.87 -24.65 3.33
N TYR A 116 7.36 -25.25 4.43
CA TYR A 116 8.76 -25.66 4.58
C TYR A 116 9.03 -27.09 4.11
N LYS A 117 8.03 -27.97 4.19
CA LYS A 117 8.10 -29.37 3.77
C LYS A 117 6.69 -29.87 3.47
N GLY A 118 6.49 -30.45 2.29
CA GLY A 118 5.24 -31.12 1.94
C GLY A 118 5.04 -32.39 2.78
N LYS A 119 3.78 -32.76 3.03
CA LYS A 119 3.46 -34.08 3.56
C LYS A 119 3.53 -35.09 2.41
N THR A 120 4.24 -36.20 2.60
CA THR A 120 4.19 -37.33 1.67
C THR A 120 2.82 -38.01 1.81
N VAL A 121 2.18 -38.32 0.68
CA VAL A 121 0.94 -39.10 0.61
C VAL A 121 1.20 -40.59 0.58
#